data_AF-A0A2R6C5L7-F1
#
_entry.id   AF-A0A2R6C5L7-F1
#
_cell.length_a   1.000
_cell.length_b   1.000
_cell.length_c   1.000
_cell.angle_alpha   90.00
_cell.angle_beta   90.00
_cell.angle_gamma   90.00
#
_symmetry.space_group_name_H-M   'P 1'
#
loop_
_entity.id
_entity.type
_entity.pdbx_description
1 polymer ?
#
loop_
_entity_poly.entity_id
_entity_poly.type
_entity_poly.pdbx_seq_one_letter_code
_entity_poly.pdbx_strand_id
1 'polypeptide(L)'
;MRDKFYKLYGFDTETVYTVVHKLYSVQYYNETDGGHILYDKHEIKRWADSLHNAVLVAHNAVFDFAVTRHLWPEAKVFVNRGKPYKIVLKPDVYLVDLARFFAGMSLAVLVKRSATKSLKNHHTSVNVNQHPQRDTTLRSTQ
;
A
#
# COMPACT_ATOMS: atom_id res chain seq x y z
N MET A 1 25.21 6.22 -13.23
CA MET A 1 24.57 5.98 -11.92
C MET A 1 23.55 4.87 -12.13
N ARG A 2 23.64 3.71 -11.48
CA ARG A 2 22.55 2.72 -11.55
C ARG A 2 21.39 3.31 -10.75
N ASP A 3 20.24 3.50 -11.40
CA ASP A 3 19.02 3.95 -10.73
C ASP A 3 18.72 2.99 -9.58
N LYS A 4 18.83 3.49 -8.35
CA LYS A 4 18.42 2.74 -7.16
C LYS A 4 16.90 2.71 -7.17
N PHE A 5 16.33 1.64 -7.71
CA PHE A 5 14.89 1.41 -7.64
C PHE A 5 14.49 1.11 -6.19
N TYR A 6 13.58 1.93 -5.66
CA TYR A 6 13.01 1.69 -4.35
C TYR A 6 11.85 0.70 -4.45
N LYS A 7 11.84 -0.32 -3.59
CA LYS A 7 10.67 -1.18 -3.39
C LYS A 7 9.65 -0.48 -2.51
N LEU A 8 8.40 -0.42 -2.96
CA LEU A 8 7.29 0.14 -2.20
C LEU A 8 6.58 -0.97 -1.42
N TYR A 9 6.35 -0.72 -0.13
CA TYR A 9 5.60 -1.61 0.74
C TYR A 9 4.41 -0.83 1.30
N GLY A 10 3.18 -1.34 1.14
CA GLY A 10 2.12 -1.03 2.08
C GLY A 10 2.54 -1.53 3.46
N PHE A 11 2.36 -0.72 4.50
CA PHE A 11 2.83 -1.01 5.86
C PHE A 11 1.77 -0.57 6.87
N ASP A 12 1.53 -1.42 7.85
CA ASP A 12 0.60 -1.15 8.94
C ASP A 12 1.03 -1.88 10.22
N THR A 13 0.56 -1.39 11.37
CA THR A 13 0.83 -2.01 12.67
C THR A 13 -0.45 -2.24 13.46
N GLU A 14 -0.57 -3.44 14.03
CA GLU A 14 -1.60 -3.70 15.03
C GLU A 14 -1.02 -3.52 16.42
N THR A 15 -1.83 -2.98 17.33
CA THR A 15 -1.44 -2.84 18.73
C THR A 15 -2.47 -3.48 19.64
N VAL A 16 -2.01 -4.09 20.74
CA VAL A 16 -2.90 -4.46 21.84
C VAL A 16 -2.99 -3.28 22.80
N TYR A 17 -4.21 -2.86 23.09
CA TYR A 17 -4.45 -1.81 24.08
C TYR A 17 -4.38 -2.38 25.49
N THR A 18 -3.44 -1.88 26.28
CA THR A 18 -3.36 -2.13 27.72
C THR A 18 -3.30 -0.77 28.44
N VAL A 19 -2.26 -0.51 29.25
CA VAL A 19 -1.93 0.83 29.78
C VAL A 19 -1.08 1.64 28.80
N VAL A 20 -0.37 0.95 27.90
CA VAL A 20 0.41 1.49 26.78
C VAL A 20 0.10 0.69 25.51
N HIS A 21 0.18 1.35 24.35
CA HIS A 21 0.12 0.66 23.06
C HIS A 21 1.34 -0.25 22.92
N LYS A 22 1.12 -1.56 22.84
CA LYS A 22 2.17 -2.54 22.54
C LYS A 22 1.97 -3.07 21.13
N LEU A 23 3.05 -3.15 20.36
CA LEU A 23 3.04 -3.78 19.04
C LEU A 23 2.56 -5.23 19.16
N TYR A 24 1.52 -5.59 18.39
CA TYR A 24 0.94 -6.93 18.30
C TYR A 24 1.44 -7.63 17.03
N SER A 25 1.32 -6.96 15.89
CA SER A 25 1.74 -7.48 14.60
C SER A 25 2.25 -6.36 13.69
N VAL A 26 3.08 -6.74 12.73
CA VAL A 26 3.45 -5.90 11.59
C VAL A 26 2.83 -6.50 10.34
N GLN A 27 2.16 -5.67 9.56
CA GLN A 27 1.60 -6.06 8.27
C GLN A 27 2.35 -5.33 7.16
N TYR A 28 2.68 -6.05 6.10
CA TYR A 28 3.22 -5.43 4.92
C TYR A 28 2.73 -6.10 3.64
N TYR A 29 2.69 -5.30 2.57
CA TYR A 29 2.34 -5.78 1.24
C TYR A 29 3.29 -5.14 0.22
N ASN A 30 3.80 -5.93 -0.72
CA ASN A 30 4.29 -5.39 -1.98
C ASN A 30 3.90 -6.32 -3.14
N GLU A 31 3.97 -5.82 -4.37
CA GLU A 31 3.51 -6.57 -5.55
C GLU A 31 4.31 -7.86 -5.81
N THR A 32 5.57 -7.92 -5.40
CA THR A 32 6.46 -9.06 -5.64
C THR A 32 6.32 -10.14 -4.58
N ASP A 33 6.29 -9.73 -3.30
CA ASP A 33 6.30 -10.65 -2.16
C ASP A 33 4.88 -10.98 -1.69
N GLY A 34 3.86 -10.23 -2.13
CA GLY A 34 2.49 -10.36 -1.65
C GLY A 34 2.28 -9.74 -0.26
N GLY A 35 1.17 -10.11 0.38
CA GLY A 35 0.79 -9.63 1.71
C GLY A 35 1.23 -10.59 2.81
N HIS A 36 1.79 -10.04 3.88
CA HIS A 36 2.32 -10.78 5.03
C HIS A 36 1.88 -10.13 6.34
N ILE A 37 1.67 -10.96 7.36
CA ILE A 37 1.43 -10.53 8.74
C ILE A 37 2.43 -11.27 9.63
N LEU A 38 3.23 -10.50 10.37
CA LEU A 38 4.26 -11.00 11.27
C LEU A 38 3.85 -10.76 12.72
N TYR A 39 3.83 -11.82 13.52
CA TYR A 39 3.50 -11.78 14.96
C TYR A 39 4.73 -11.98 15.85
N ASP A 40 5.69 -12.79 15.40
CA ASP A 40 6.88 -13.08 16.19
C ASP A 40 7.87 -11.91 16.17
N LYS A 41 8.35 -11.52 17.35
CA LYS A 41 9.27 -10.38 17.50
C LYS A 41 10.59 -10.57 16.78
N HIS A 42 11.08 -11.81 16.68
CA HIS A 42 12.35 -12.11 16.01
C HIS A 42 12.16 -12.08 14.49
N GLU A 43 11.03 -12.56 13.98
CA GLU A 43 10.64 -12.40 12.58
C GLU A 43 10.50 -10.94 12.18
N ILE A 44 9.78 -10.14 12.97
CA ILE A 44 9.63 -8.69 12.74
C ILE A 44 11.00 -8.02 12.68
N LYS A 45 11.91 -8.34 13.61
CA LYS A 45 13.25 -7.76 13.62
C LYS A 45 14.07 -8.18 12.40
N ARG A 46 14.06 -9.48 12.03
CA ARG A 46 14.74 -9.98 10.83
C ARG A 46 14.22 -9.31 9.55
N TRP A 47 12.91 -9.16 9.44
CA TRP A 47 12.29 -8.45 8.33
C TRP A 47 12.75 -6.98 8.26
N ALA A 48 12.66 -6.24 9.37
CA ALA A 48 13.10 -4.86 9.45
C ALA A 48 14.60 -4.67 9.10
N ASP A 49 15.43 -5.64 9.51
CA ASP A 49 16.86 -5.66 9.19
C ASP A 49 17.13 -5.97 7.73
N SER A 50 16.30 -6.80 7.08
CA SER A 50 16.44 -7.19 5.67
C SER A 50 16.09 -6.09 4.67
N LEU A 51 15.35 -5.04 5.09
CA LEU A 51 14.93 -3.97 4.19
C LEU A 51 16.13 -3.22 3.60
N HIS A 52 16.15 -3.03 2.28
CA HIS A 52 17.15 -2.21 1.58
C HIS A 52 16.50 -1.55 0.37
N ASN A 53 16.83 -0.27 0.12
CA ASN A 53 16.17 0.55 -0.89
C ASN A 53 14.64 0.42 -0.81
N ALA A 54 14.07 0.68 0.37
CA ALA A 54 12.66 0.42 0.65
C ALA A 54 11.92 1.68 1.08
N VAL A 55 10.66 1.79 0.67
CA VAL A 55 9.72 2.83 1.11
C VAL A 55 8.50 2.14 1.71
N LEU A 56 8.36 2.24 3.02
CA LEU A 56 7.18 1.81 3.76
C LEU A 56 6.13 2.93 3.69
N VAL A 57 4.94 2.60 3.22
CA VAL A 57 3.83 3.51 2.99
C VAL A 57 2.70 3.12 3.93
N ALA A 58 2.42 3.99 4.90
CA ALA A 58 1.41 3.75 5.92
C ALA A 58 0.36 4.84 5.96
N HIS A 59 -0.86 4.52 6.41
CA HIS A 59 -1.89 5.50 6.69
C HIS A 59 -1.82 5.87 8.18
N ASN A 60 -1.26 7.05 8.50
CA ASN A 60 -0.82 7.45 9.85
C ASN A 60 0.56 6.95 10.29
N ALA A 61 1.55 7.11 9.40
CA ALA A 61 2.93 6.68 9.62
C ALA A 61 3.61 7.17 10.92
N VAL A 62 3.13 8.27 11.52
CA VAL A 62 3.66 8.75 12.81
C VAL A 62 3.31 7.81 13.95
N PHE A 63 2.08 7.27 13.95
CA PHE A 63 1.64 6.28 14.92
C PHE A 63 2.43 4.99 14.76
N ASP A 64 2.50 4.47 13.53
CA ASP A 64 3.27 3.25 13.25
C ASP A 64 4.73 3.39 13.68
N PHE A 65 5.36 4.53 13.36
CA PHE A 65 6.72 4.81 13.78
C PHE A 65 6.87 4.83 15.31
N ALA A 66 5.91 5.40 16.04
CA ALA A 66 5.99 5.46 17.50
C ALA A 66 6.02 4.06 18.11
N VAL A 67 5.22 3.12 17.59
CA VAL A 67 5.13 1.75 18.10
C VAL A 67 6.28 0.86 17.62
N THR A 68 6.85 1.14 16.44
CA THR A 68 8.00 0.40 15.89
C THR A 68 9.35 1.07 16.08
N ARG A 69 9.44 2.18 16.82
CA ARG A 69 10.69 2.94 16.99
C ARG A 69 11.85 2.08 17.45
N HIS A 70 11.58 1.10 18.29
CA HIS A 70 12.58 0.16 18.82
C HIS A 70 13.26 -0.70 17.74
N LEU A 71 12.65 -0.87 16.58
CA LEU A 71 13.25 -1.57 15.43
C LEU A 71 14.35 -0.73 14.76
N TRP A 72 14.23 0.61 14.84
CA TRP A 72 15.10 1.57 14.18
C TRP A 72 15.49 2.70 15.16
N PRO A 73 16.35 2.42 16.15
CA PRO A 73 16.69 3.38 17.20
C PRO A 73 17.32 4.68 16.66
N GLU A 74 18.04 4.59 15.55
CA GLU A 74 18.72 5.72 14.89
C GLU A 74 17.85 6.46 13.85
N ALA A 75 16.55 6.16 13.81
CA ALA A 75 15.65 6.77 12.84
C ALA A 75 15.53 8.30 13.03
N LYS A 76 15.49 9.02 11.90
CA LYS A 76 15.40 10.48 11.87
C LYS A 76 14.04 10.92 11.34
N VAL A 77 13.36 11.75 12.11
CA VAL A 77 12.07 12.34 11.72
C VAL A 77 12.30 13.76 11.20
N PHE A 78 11.88 14.02 9.97
CA PHE A 78 11.95 15.33 9.35
C PHE A 78 10.59 16.00 9.42
N VAL A 79 10.54 17.18 10.01
CA VAL A 79 9.32 17.92 10.31
C VAL A 79 9.30 19.24 9.53
N ASN A 80 8.15 19.57 8.95
CA ASN A 80 7.91 20.88 8.33
C ASN A 80 6.66 21.49 8.94
N ARG A 81 6.75 22.70 9.52
CA ARG A 81 5.64 23.41 10.21
C ARG A 81 4.86 22.51 11.18
N GLY A 82 5.59 21.76 12.01
CA GLY A 82 5.00 20.82 12.99
C GLY A 82 4.48 19.50 12.40
N LYS A 83 4.58 19.27 11.09
CA LYS A 83 4.08 18.07 10.42
C LYS A 83 5.23 17.15 9.94
N PRO A 84 5.40 15.93 10.48
CA PRO A 84 6.44 14.96 10.08
C PRO A 84 6.35 14.46 8.62
N TYR A 85 7.09 15.01 7.66
CA TYR A 85 6.88 14.71 6.23
C TYR A 85 7.72 13.56 5.69
N LYS A 86 8.75 13.14 6.44
CA LYS A 86 9.62 12.04 6.07
C LYS A 86 10.20 11.42 7.33
N ILE A 87 10.17 10.10 7.43
CA ILE A 87 10.85 9.35 8.48
C ILE A 87 11.91 8.49 7.78
N VAL A 88 13.17 8.70 8.14
CA VAL A 88 14.29 7.88 7.65
C VAL A 88 14.55 6.83 8.70
N LEU A 89 14.24 5.56 8.41
CA LEU A 89 14.36 4.46 9.36
C LEU A 89 15.81 4.00 9.49
N LYS A 90 16.49 3.81 8.35
CA LYS A 90 17.93 3.57 8.23
C LYS A 90 18.41 4.10 6.87
N PRO A 91 19.71 4.08 6.54
CA PRO A 91 20.15 4.45 5.19
C PRO A 91 19.32 3.71 4.16
N ASP A 92 18.83 4.42 3.12
CA ASP A 92 17.99 3.89 2.04
C ASP A 92 16.63 3.26 2.40
N VAL A 93 16.16 3.39 3.65
CA VAL A 93 14.82 2.95 4.04
C VAL A 93 14.01 4.09 4.65
N TYR A 94 12.84 4.31 4.08
CA TYR A 94 11.95 5.42 4.44
C TYR A 94 10.59 4.92 4.89
N LEU A 95 9.97 5.65 5.81
CA LEU A 95 8.57 5.52 6.16
C LEU A 95 7.86 6.84 5.82
N VAL A 96 6.80 6.75 5.04
CA VAL A 96 6.04 7.89 4.53
C VAL A 96 4.56 7.75 4.86
N ASP A 97 3.94 8.89 5.11
CA ASP A 97 2.53 8.99 5.45
C ASP A 97 1.68 9.16 4.19
N LEU A 98 0.93 8.12 3.84
CA LEU A 98 0.03 8.09 2.69
C LEU A 98 -1.00 9.23 2.75
N ALA A 99 -1.49 9.58 3.95
CA ALA A 99 -2.51 10.61 4.11
C ALA A 99 -2.04 11.97 3.56
N ARG A 100 -0.73 12.22 3.51
CA ARG A 100 -0.18 13.48 2.97
C ARG A 100 -0.34 13.61 1.47
N PHE A 101 -0.23 12.51 0.74
CA PHE A 101 -0.41 12.49 -0.71
C PHE A 101 -1.88 12.66 -1.10
N PHE A 102 -2.79 12.33 -0.18
CA PHE A 102 -4.23 12.31 -0.41
C PHE A 102 -5.00 13.31 0.45
N ALA A 103 -4.37 14.45 0.80
CA ALA A 103 -5.00 15.56 1.51
C ALA A 103 -5.75 15.14 2.81
N GLY A 104 -5.23 14.14 3.52
CA GLY A 104 -5.81 13.64 4.77
C GLY A 104 -7.02 12.71 4.60
N MET A 105 -7.34 12.26 3.38
CA MET A 105 -8.45 11.32 3.17
C MET A 105 -8.19 9.99 3.89
N SER A 106 -9.25 9.40 4.44
CA SER A 106 -9.19 8.03 4.97
C SER A 106 -9.03 7.00 3.86
N LEU A 107 -8.44 5.85 4.17
CA LEU A 107 -8.34 4.72 3.24
C LEU A 107 -9.71 4.32 2.67
N ALA A 108 -10.76 4.28 3.50
CA ALA A 108 -12.11 3.95 3.06
C ALA A 108 -12.62 4.90 1.95
N VAL A 109 -12.35 6.21 2.08
CA VAL A 109 -12.72 7.21 1.06
C VAL A 109 -11.89 7.01 -0.22
N LEU A 110 -10.60 6.70 -0.08
CA LEU A 110 -9.72 6.43 -1.22
C LEU A 110 -10.18 5.19 -2.00
N VAL A 111 -10.46 4.09 -1.32
CA VAL A 111 -10.97 2.85 -1.93
C VAL A 111 -12.27 3.14 -2.68
N LYS A 112 -13.21 3.85 -2.04
CA LYS A 112 -14.50 4.22 -2.68
C LYS A 112 -14.27 5.01 -3.98
N ARG A 113 -13.39 6.01 -3.97
CA ARG A 113 -13.07 6.86 -5.13
C ARG A 113 -12.36 6.09 -6.25
N SER A 114 -11.43 5.22 -5.90
CA SER A 114 -10.72 4.36 -6.86
C SER A 114 -11.65 3.34 -7.51
N ALA A 115 -12.55 2.73 -6.74
CA ALA A 115 -13.57 1.82 -7.26
C ALA A 115 -14.56 2.53 -8.20
N THR A 116 -14.98 3.77 -7.87
CA THR A 116 -15.84 4.56 -8.77
C THR A 116 -15.14 4.93 -10.07
N LYS A 117 -13.82 5.13 -10.04
CA LYS A 117 -13.02 5.43 -11.23
C LYS A 117 -12.85 4.18 -12.12
N SER A 118 -12.70 3.00 -11.53
CA SER A 118 -12.66 1.72 -12.25
C SER A 118 -13.99 1.40 -12.94
N LEU A 119 -15.12 1.62 -12.25
CA LEU A 119 -16.47 1.43 -12.83
C LEU A 119 -16.77 2.38 -13.99
N LYS A 120 -16.24 3.61 -13.96
CA LYS A 120 -16.39 4.56 -15.08
C LYS A 120 -15.56 4.17 -16.31
N ASN A 121 -14.45 3.46 -16.14
CA ASN A 121 -13.61 3.02 -17.25
C ASN A 121 -14.10 1.71 -17.89
N HIS A 122 -14.90 0.91 -17.19
CA HIS A 122 -15.52 -0.31 -17.74
C HIS A 122 -16.84 -0.08 -18.48
N HIS A 123 -17.48 1.09 -18.35
CA HIS A 123 -18.70 1.39 -19.08
C HIS A 123 -18.49 2.04 -20.46
N THR A 124 -17.26 2.35 -20.86
CA THR A 124 -16.95 3.07 -22.11
C THR A 124 -16.41 2.16 -23.24
N SER A 125 -16.57 0.84 -23.14
CA SER A 125 -16.07 -0.11 -24.14
C SER A 125 -17.03 -1.26 -24.46
N VAL A 126 -18.34 -0.99 -24.48
CA VAL A 126 -19.29 -1.84 -25.21
C VAL A 126 -20.00 -0.98 -26.26
N ASN A 127 -19.34 -0.85 -27.41
CA ASN A 127 -19.97 -0.34 -28.62
C ASN A 127 -20.89 -1.46 -29.13
N VAL A 128 -22.17 -1.44 -28.71
CA VAL A 128 -23.21 -2.36 -29.20
C VAL A 128 -23.56 -1.94 -30.62
N ASN A 129 -22.80 -2.44 -31.59
CA ASN A 129 -23.16 -2.35 -33.00
C ASN A 129 -22.46 -3.45 -33.79
N GLN A 130 -22.87 -4.71 -33.58
CA GLN A 130 -22.73 -5.77 -34.60
C GLN A 130 -23.93 -6.73 -34.47
N HIS A 131 -24.96 -6.44 -35.26
CA HIS A 131 -25.97 -7.41 -35.66
C HIS A 131 -25.44 -8.11 -36.91
N PRO A 132 -25.20 -9.43 -36.90
CA PRO A 132 -25.23 -10.20 -38.13
C PRO A 132 -26.58 -10.91 -38.20
N GLN A 133 -27.49 -10.38 -39.02
CA GLN A 133 -28.64 -11.17 -39.48
C GLN A 133 -28.09 -12.33 -40.32
N ARG A 134 -28.47 -13.55 -39.94
CA ARG A 134 -28.16 -14.78 -40.69
C ARG A 134 -29.04 -14.83 -41.94
N ASP A 135 -28.42 -14.86 -43.11
CA ASP A 135 -29.05 -15.26 -44.35
C ASP A 135 -29.43 -16.75 -44.29
N THR A 136 -30.73 -17.03 -44.29
CA THR A 136 -31.27 -18.38 -44.50
C THR A 136 -31.38 -18.66 -46.00
N THR A 137 -30.36 -19.29 -46.57
CA THR A 137 -30.44 -19.87 -47.91
C THR A 137 -30.97 -21.29 -47.80
N LEU A 138 -32.27 -21.45 -48.06
CA LEU A 138 -32.90 -22.74 -48.36
C LEU A 138 -32.40 -23.25 -49.72
N ARG A 139 -31.76 -24.42 -49.74
CA ARG A 139 -31.63 -25.27 -50.93
C ARG A 139 -31.91 -26.73 -50.60
N SER A 140 -33.13 -27.13 -50.99
CA SER A 140 -33.55 -28.42 -51.54
C SER A 140 -32.63 -29.64 -51.36
N THR A 141 -33.15 -30.65 -50.65
CA THR A 141 -32.99 -32.04 -51.08
C THR A 141 -34.36 -32.71 -51.07
N GLN A 142 -34.60 -33.46 -52.16
CA GLN A 142 -35.76 -34.27 -52.54
C GLN A 142 -36.88 -33.54 -53.29
#